data_AF-A0A958VQF9-F1
#
_entry.id   AF-A0A958VQF9-F1
#
_cell.length_a   1.000
_cell.length_b   1.000
_cell.length_c   1.000
_cell.angle_alpha   90.00
_cell.angle_beta   90.00
_cell.angle_gamma   90.00
#
_symmetry.space_group_name_H-M   'P 1'
#
loop_
_entity.id
_entity.type
_entity.pdbx_description
1 polymer ?
#
loop_
_entity_poly.entity_id
_entity_poly.type
_entity_poly.pdbx_seq_one_letter_code
_entity_poly.pdbx_strand_id
1 'polypeptide(L)'
;MNKRMVLRRRIFGGNMLKKITEGRVESDEGFSIHIIGLEVLRYEENGKSIILDWTLDPKSKKMRIYVSDALSWDKPTKEKLTVDDKNKIIKNIKRAVVLLEGDYEVI
;
A
#
# COMPACT_ATOMS: atom_id res chain seq x y z
N MET A 1 -21.77 43.67 17.52
CA MET A 1 -21.19 42.48 18.19
C MET A 1 -22.03 41.25 17.88
N ASN A 2 -21.52 40.30 17.09
CA ASN A 2 -21.53 38.87 17.43
C ASN A 2 -20.76 38.07 16.36
N LYS A 3 -19.50 37.75 16.68
CA LYS A 3 -18.67 36.79 15.95
C LYS A 3 -19.26 35.40 16.17
N ARG A 4 -19.97 34.83 15.19
CA ARG A 4 -20.12 33.36 15.12
C ARG A 4 -18.97 32.80 14.32
N MET A 5 -17.85 32.65 15.03
CA MET A 5 -16.72 31.82 14.63
C MET A 5 -17.21 30.38 14.59
N VAL A 6 -17.44 29.85 13.39
CA VAL A 6 -17.70 28.42 13.20
C VAL A 6 -16.40 27.70 13.55
N LEU A 7 -16.33 27.11 14.75
CA LEU A 7 -15.30 26.14 15.09
C LEU A 7 -15.41 24.98 14.10
N ARG A 8 -14.62 25.03 13.02
CA ARG A 8 -14.27 23.83 12.27
C ARG A 8 -13.43 22.97 13.20
N ARG A 9 -14.09 22.07 13.92
CA ARG A 9 -13.43 21.03 14.72
C ARG A 9 -12.47 20.27 13.80
N ARG A 10 -11.18 20.52 14.01
CA ARG A 10 -10.05 19.83 13.40
C ARG A 10 -9.74 18.62 14.28
N ILE A 11 -10.35 17.47 13.98
CA ILE A 11 -10.13 16.16 14.62
C ILE A 11 -10.54 15.15 13.53
N PHE A 12 -9.71 14.37 12.84
CA PHE A 12 -8.58 13.53 13.22
C PHE A 12 -7.47 13.57 12.15
N GLY A 13 -6.23 13.85 12.54
CA GLY A 13 -5.04 13.58 11.70
C GLY A 13 -4.61 12.12 11.85
N GLY A 14 -5.50 11.19 11.49
CA GLY A 14 -5.17 9.77 11.43
C GLY A 14 -4.87 9.41 9.98
N ASN A 15 -3.66 8.93 9.72
CA ASN A 15 -3.20 8.51 8.40
C ASN A 15 -4.23 7.56 7.76
N MET A 16 -5.01 8.07 6.82
CA MET A 16 -6.19 7.42 6.29
C MET A 16 -5.82 6.61 5.05
N LEU A 17 -6.22 5.34 5.07
CA LEU A 17 -6.18 4.48 3.90
C LEU A 17 -7.56 4.43 3.26
N LYS A 18 -7.59 4.53 1.94
CA LYS A 18 -8.80 4.50 1.14
C LYS A 18 -8.72 3.32 0.18
N LYS A 19 -9.67 2.38 0.31
CA LYS A 19 -9.92 1.37 -0.72
C LYS A 19 -10.42 2.08 -1.98
N ILE A 20 -9.77 1.83 -3.11
CA ILE A 20 -10.15 2.37 -4.43
C ILE A 20 -10.85 1.29 -5.24
N THR A 21 -10.28 0.09 -5.26
CA THR A 21 -10.86 -1.13 -5.85
C THR A 21 -10.49 -2.33 -4.98
N GLU A 22 -10.99 -3.52 -5.34
CA GLU A 22 -10.58 -4.79 -4.70
C GLU A 22 -9.07 -5.01 -4.70
N GLY A 23 -8.42 -4.63 -5.79
CA GLY A 23 -6.97 -4.74 -5.95
C GLY A 23 -6.19 -3.48 -5.56
N ARG A 24 -6.81 -2.34 -5.20
CA ARG A 24 -6.08 -1.06 -5.04
C ARG A 24 -6.46 -0.29 -3.78
N VAL A 25 -5.44 0.15 -3.04
CA VAL A 25 -5.57 1.01 -1.86
C VAL A 25 -4.62 2.20 -1.98
N GLU A 26 -5.09 3.38 -1.59
CA GLU A 26 -4.31 4.62 -1.55
C GLU A 26 -4.24 5.20 -0.14
N SER A 27 -3.11 5.81 0.20
CA SER A 27 -2.90 6.54 1.45
C SER A 27 -2.84 8.04 1.20
N ASP A 28 -3.39 8.79 2.16
CA ASP A 28 -3.14 10.24 2.27
C ASP A 28 -1.67 10.61 2.52
N GLU A 29 -0.82 9.65 2.93
CA GLU A 29 0.63 9.80 3.08
C GLU A 29 1.40 9.72 1.76
N GLY A 30 0.72 9.53 0.63
CA GLY A 30 1.32 9.56 -0.71
C GLY A 30 1.90 8.22 -1.18
N PHE A 31 1.47 7.10 -0.58
CA PHE A 31 1.73 5.76 -1.09
C PHE A 31 0.46 5.07 -1.57
N SER A 32 0.62 4.10 -2.47
CA SER A 32 -0.45 3.23 -2.94
C SER A 32 0.03 1.81 -3.17
N ILE A 33 -0.88 0.85 -3.03
CA ILE A 33 -0.67 -0.54 -3.43
C ILE A 33 -1.71 -0.94 -4.47
N HIS A 34 -1.29 -1.75 -5.43
CA HIS A 34 -2.14 -2.24 -6.51
C HIS A 34 -1.76 -3.66 -6.91
N ILE A 35 -2.68 -4.62 -6.78
CA ILE A 35 -2.57 -5.94 -7.40
C ILE A 35 -2.81 -5.76 -8.89
N ILE A 36 -1.75 -5.92 -9.70
CA ILE A 36 -1.77 -5.70 -11.15
C ILE A 36 -1.72 -6.99 -11.97
N GLY A 37 -1.67 -8.14 -11.31
CA GLY A 37 -1.61 -9.47 -11.91
C GLY A 37 -1.77 -10.55 -10.85
N LEU A 38 -1.86 -11.81 -11.29
CA LEU A 38 -2.18 -12.96 -10.44
C LEU A 38 -1.27 -13.08 -9.21
N GLU A 39 0.01 -12.77 -9.35
CA GLU A 39 1.02 -12.85 -8.27
C GLU A 39 1.87 -11.58 -8.21
N VAL A 40 1.33 -10.46 -8.69
CA VAL A 40 2.09 -9.21 -8.87
C VAL A 40 1.43 -8.05 -8.15
N LEU A 41 2.16 -7.46 -7.19
CA LEU A 41 1.76 -6.28 -6.44
C LEU A 41 2.69 -5.11 -6.79
N ARG A 42 2.11 -3.99 -7.19
CA ARG A 42 2.83 -2.73 -7.35
C ARG A 42 2.67 -1.90 -6.08
N TYR A 43 3.79 -1.44 -5.53
CA TYR A 43 3.84 -0.40 -4.51
C TYR A 43 4.36 0.89 -5.16
N GLU A 44 3.69 2.01 -4.92
CA GLU A 44 4.12 3.32 -5.39
C GLU A 44 4.18 4.29 -4.21
N GLU A 45 5.21 5.13 -4.15
CA GLU A 45 5.35 6.19 -3.14
C GLU A 45 6.20 7.32 -3.71
N ASN A 46 5.72 8.57 -3.60
CA ASN A 46 6.46 9.77 -4.02
C ASN A 46 7.01 9.70 -5.47
N GLY A 47 6.24 9.11 -6.40
CA GLY A 47 6.64 8.94 -7.79
C GLY A 47 7.65 7.82 -8.04
N LYS A 48 8.08 7.10 -7.00
CA LYS A 48 8.83 5.85 -7.12
C LYS A 48 7.88 4.67 -7.14
N SER A 49 8.23 3.61 -7.86
CA SER A 49 7.44 2.38 -7.89
C SER A 49 8.32 1.16 -7.73
N ILE A 50 7.76 0.10 -7.16
CA ILE A 50 8.36 -1.22 -7.16
C ILE A 50 7.31 -2.30 -7.42
N ILE A 51 7.70 -3.31 -8.19
CA ILE A 51 6.97 -4.55 -8.39
C ILE A 51 7.47 -5.58 -7.39
N LEU A 52 6.51 -6.17 -6.68
CA LEU A 52 6.72 -7.18 -5.66
C LEU A 52 5.93 -8.42 -6.04
N ASP A 53 6.59 -9.57 -5.95
CA ASP A 53 5.91 -10.85 -6.09
C ASP A 53 5.15 -11.18 -4.80
N TRP A 54 4.01 -11.84 -4.96
CA TRP A 54 3.26 -12.40 -3.85
C TRP A 54 2.77 -13.81 -4.16
N THR A 55 2.66 -14.64 -3.12
CA THR A 55 2.12 -16.00 -3.24
C THR A 55 1.08 -16.26 -2.18
N LEU A 56 0.12 -17.13 -2.47
CA LEU A 56 -0.79 -17.65 -1.47
C LEU A 56 -0.19 -18.92 -0.86
N ASP A 57 0.09 -18.90 0.45
CA ASP A 57 0.45 -20.13 1.16
C ASP A 57 -0.83 -20.94 1.42
N PRO A 58 -1.02 -22.10 0.74
CA PRO A 58 -2.27 -22.86 0.82
C PRO A 58 -2.50 -23.44 2.22
N LYS A 59 -1.43 -23.68 2.99
CA LYS A 59 -1.55 -24.27 4.34
C LYS A 59 -2.08 -23.25 5.34
N SER A 60 -1.56 -22.02 5.29
CA SER A 60 -1.96 -20.97 6.21
C SER A 60 -3.09 -20.09 5.68
N LYS A 61 -3.46 -20.23 4.39
CA LYS A 61 -4.36 -19.35 3.64
C LYS A 61 -3.93 -17.87 3.74
N LYS A 62 -2.62 -17.63 3.83
CA LYS A 62 -2.06 -16.29 3.95
C LYS A 62 -1.34 -15.90 2.66
N MET A 63 -1.57 -14.68 2.23
CA MET A 63 -0.74 -14.02 1.22
C MET A 63 0.63 -13.69 1.81
N ARG A 64 1.71 -14.07 1.10
CA ARG A 64 3.10 -13.73 1.42
C ARG A 64 3.61 -12.77 0.35
N ILE A 65 4.11 -11.62 0.77
CA ILE A 65 4.67 -10.58 -0.12
C ILE A 65 6.17 -10.48 0.15
N TYR A 66 6.99 -10.63 -0.88
CA TYR A 66 8.45 -10.82 -0.74
C TYR A 66 9.22 -9.49 -0.88
N VAL A 67 9.02 -8.58 0.09
CA VAL A 67 9.73 -7.28 0.11
C VAL A 67 11.24 -7.44 0.35
N SER A 68 11.68 -8.55 0.93
CA SER A 68 13.11 -8.84 1.13
C SER A 68 13.89 -8.89 -0.19
N ASP A 69 13.23 -9.36 -1.25
CA ASP A 69 13.87 -9.72 -2.52
C ASP A 69 14.01 -8.50 -3.44
N ALA A 70 13.29 -7.43 -3.11
CA ALA A 70 13.43 -6.12 -3.71
C ALA A 70 14.83 -5.53 -3.46
N LEU A 71 15.60 -5.32 -4.53
CA LEU A 71 16.95 -4.73 -4.43
C LEU A 71 16.96 -3.21 -4.64
N SER A 72 16.07 -2.71 -5.49
CA SER A 72 16.02 -1.31 -5.90
C SER A 72 14.60 -0.91 -6.29
N TRP A 73 14.32 0.38 -6.31
CA TRP A 73 13.14 0.91 -7.00
C TRP A 73 13.15 0.53 -8.49
N ASP A 74 11.98 0.37 -9.10
CA ASP A 74 11.86 0.12 -10.53
C ASP A 74 11.80 1.40 -11.36
N LYS A 75 11.14 2.43 -10.82
CA LYS A 75 11.03 3.76 -11.39
C LYS A 75 11.18 4.81 -10.30
N PRO A 76 11.59 6.05 -10.63
CA PRO A 76 12.15 6.47 -11.92
C PRO A 76 13.61 6.04 -12.09
N THR A 77 14.28 5.66 -11.00
CA THR A 77 15.68 5.26 -10.96
C THR A 77 15.81 3.86 -10.35
N LYS A 78 16.88 3.13 -10.68
CA LYS A 78 17.24 1.84 -10.06
C LYS A 78 18.01 2.04 -8.74
N GLU A 79 17.59 3.05 -7.96
CA GLU A 79 18.18 3.36 -6.67
C GLU A 79 17.97 2.19 -5.70
N LYS A 80 19.05 1.77 -5.03
CA LYS A 80 19.01 0.64 -4.08
C LYS A 80 18.09 0.97 -2.91
N LEU A 81 17.30 0.00 -2.51
CA LEU A 81 16.48 0.10 -1.30
C LEU A 81 17.36 -0.10 -0.07
N THR A 82 17.28 0.86 0.86
CA THR A 82 17.87 0.73 2.18
C THR A 82 17.04 -0.21 3.05
N VAL A 83 17.59 -0.62 4.20
CA VAL A 83 16.84 -1.40 5.20
C VAL A 83 15.62 -0.61 5.70
N ASP A 84 15.77 0.71 5.87
CA ASP A 84 14.67 1.58 6.31
C ASP A 84 13.57 1.69 5.26
N ASP A 85 13.92 1.77 3.97
CA ASP A 85 12.93 1.74 2.89
C ASP A 85 12.13 0.44 2.92
N LYS A 86 12.81 -0.71 3.05
CA LYS A 86 12.15 -2.02 3.13
C LYS A 86 11.21 -2.10 4.34
N ASN A 87 11.66 -1.66 5.51
CA ASN A 87 10.85 -1.65 6.72
C ASN A 87 9.62 -0.76 6.56
N LYS A 88 9.77 0.40 5.92
CA LYS A 88 8.68 1.32 5.62
C LYS A 88 7.67 0.70 4.64
N ILE A 89 8.14 0.11 3.54
CA ILE A 89 7.30 -0.59 2.57
C ILE A 89 6.52 -1.73 3.25
N ILE A 90 7.18 -2.55 4.07
CA ILE A 90 6.52 -3.62 4.83
C ILE A 90 5.43 -3.06 5.74
N LYS A 91 5.70 -1.97 6.47
CA LYS A 91 4.72 -1.32 7.34
C LYS A 91 3.51 -0.81 6.55
N ASN A 92 3.76 -0.16 5.41
CA ASN A 92 2.73 0.41 4.55
C ASN A 92 1.85 -0.70 3.93
N ILE A 93 2.47 -1.74 3.38
CA ILE A 93 1.78 -2.90 2.83
C ILE A 93 0.92 -3.57 3.91
N LYS A 94 1.47 -3.87 5.10
CA LYS A 94 0.72 -4.49 6.21
C LYS A 94 -0.54 -3.71 6.59
N ARG A 95 -0.48 -2.37 6.56
CA ARG A 95 -1.64 -1.52 6.84
C ARG A 95 -2.67 -1.54 5.72
N ALA A 96 -2.24 -1.65 4.46
CA ALA A 96 -3.12 -1.53 3.31
C ALA A 96 -3.74 -2.86 2.86
N VAL A 97 -3.06 -4.00 3.02
CA VAL A 97 -3.58 -5.31 2.60
C VAL A 97 -4.85 -5.76 3.33
N VAL A 98 -5.13 -5.20 4.52
CA VAL A 98 -6.37 -5.49 5.26
C VAL A 98 -7.62 -4.89 4.59
N LEU A 99 -7.43 -3.97 3.64
CA LEU A 99 -8.50 -3.32 2.88
C LEU A 99 -8.67 -3.86 1.47
N LEU A 100 -7.78 -4.76 1.04
CA LEU A 100 -7.95 -5.50 -0.21
C LEU A 100 -8.91 -6.66 0.10
N GLU A 101 -10.03 -6.75 -0.62
CA GLU A 101 -10.87 -7.96 -0.55
C GLU A 101 -10.57 -8.82 -1.77
N GLY A 102 -10.57 -10.13 -1.55
CA GLY A 102 -10.48 -11.12 -2.61
C GLY A 102 -11.81 -11.82 -2.71
N ASP A 103 -12.76 -11.23 -3.45
CA ASP A 103 -13.88 -12.00 -3.99
C ASP A 103 -13.38 -12.65 -5.28
N TYR A 104 -13.06 -13.95 -5.19
CA TYR A 104 -12.58 -14.73 -6.31
C TYR A 104 -13.76 -15.21 -7.15
N GLU A 105 -13.81 -14.81 -8.41
CA GLU A 105 -14.68 -15.42 -9.41
C GLU A 105 -13.90 -16.52 -10.15
N VAL A 106 -14.51 -17.71 -10.27
CA VAL A 106 -14.01 -18.79 -11.13
C VAL A 106 -14.61 -18.59 -12.51
N ILE A 107 -13.77 -18.28 -13.50
CA ILE A 107 -14.15 -18.15 -14.92
C ILE A 107 -13.82 -19.43 -15.68
#